data_AF-A0A7J5X9W2-F1
#
_entry.id   AF-A0A7J5X9W2-F1
#
_cell.length_a   1.000
_cell.length_b   1.000
_cell.length_c   1.000
_cell.angle_alpha   90.00
_cell.angle_beta   90.00
_cell.angle_gamma   90.00
#
_symmetry.space_group_name_H-M   'P 1'
#
loop_
_entity.id
_entity.type
_entity.pdbx_description
1 polymer ?
#
loop_
_entity_poly.entity_id
_entity_poly.type
_entity_poly.pdbx_seq_one_letter_code
_entity_poly.pdbx_strand_id
1 'polypeptide(L)'
;MIVDCTDIKIAIPKQMDIQKETYSAYRGMHSFKLLLGVAPNAVITYCSKLYPGSTSDKEIVRDSGVLQHFKPGDLILADKGFLIQNILPEGVTVNIPPFLCHGQLTHSEAQATKLIAQNRIHVERANARLKEFRILKLIPSHLRHFADKLCRSQSPAAQKQPGYQQKTSETHDANDANDANEANGKATND
;
A
#
# COMPACT_ATOMS: atom_id res chain seq x y z
N MET A 1 -18.98 2.52 8.12
CA MET A 1 -17.89 1.52 7.94
C MET A 1 -16.70 1.91 8.81
N ILE A 2 -15.96 0.95 9.37
CA ILE A 2 -14.68 1.22 10.06
C ILE A 2 -13.55 1.16 9.03
N VAL A 3 -12.63 2.10 9.01
CA VAL A 3 -11.44 2.08 8.12
C VAL A 3 -10.14 2.20 8.92
N ASP A 4 -9.14 1.40 8.56
CA ASP A 4 -7.82 1.40 9.21
C ASP A 4 -6.69 1.00 8.25
N CYS A 5 -5.51 1.59 8.43
CA CYS A 5 -4.29 1.20 7.75
C CYS A 5 -3.47 0.25 8.63
N THR A 6 -3.23 -0.96 8.15
CA THR A 6 -2.42 -1.96 8.85
C THR A 6 -1.04 -2.10 8.21
N ASP A 7 0.01 -1.92 9.02
CA ASP A 7 1.40 -2.23 8.66
C ASP A 7 1.68 -3.73 8.77
N ILE A 8 2.15 -4.33 7.67
CA ILE A 8 2.63 -5.69 7.55
C ILE A 8 4.15 -5.65 7.48
N LYS A 9 4.83 -6.25 8.46
CA LYS A 9 6.29 -6.28 8.49
C LYS A 9 6.85 -7.02 7.27
N ILE A 10 7.95 -6.54 6.72
CA ILE A 10 8.69 -7.22 5.66
C ILE A 10 10.13 -7.51 6.08
N ALA A 11 10.75 -8.49 5.42
CA ALA A 11 12.20 -8.65 5.50
C ALA A 11 12.91 -7.42 4.90
N ILE A 12 13.99 -6.98 5.56
CA ILE A 12 14.75 -5.78 5.16
C ILE A 12 15.15 -5.90 3.67
N PRO A 13 14.75 -4.93 2.83
CA PRO A 13 15.18 -4.92 1.43
C PRO A 13 16.69 -4.79 1.29
N LYS A 14 17.29 -5.44 0.28
CA LYS A 14 18.73 -5.30 0.02
C LYS A 14 19.10 -3.95 -0.59
N GLN A 15 18.18 -3.38 -1.39
CA GLN A 15 18.39 -2.12 -2.10
C GLN A 15 17.98 -0.94 -1.22
N MET A 16 18.85 0.08 -1.14
CA MET A 16 18.65 1.25 -0.28
C MET A 16 17.40 2.06 -0.65
N ASP A 17 17.07 2.17 -1.93
CA ASP A 17 15.88 2.93 -2.34
C ASP A 17 14.59 2.25 -1.88
N ILE A 18 14.52 0.92 -2.00
CA ILE A 18 13.38 0.14 -1.49
C ILE A 18 13.35 0.19 0.05
N GLN A 19 14.50 0.19 0.71
CA GLN A 19 14.55 0.37 2.17
C GLN A 19 13.93 1.71 2.59
N LYS A 20 14.27 2.81 1.91
CA LYS A 20 13.71 4.15 2.17
C LYS A 20 12.19 4.16 2.00
N GLU A 21 11.68 3.60 0.90
CA GLU A 21 10.23 3.57 0.62
C GLU A 21 9.46 2.69 1.60
N THR A 22 10.01 1.54 1.98
CA THR A 22 9.31 0.58 2.85
C THR A 22 9.46 0.89 4.33
N TYR A 23 10.36 1.80 4.73
CA TYR A 23 10.56 2.14 6.13
C TYR A 23 9.40 2.97 6.69
N SER A 24 8.65 2.40 7.62
CA SER A 24 7.63 3.10 8.37
C SER A 24 8.27 3.77 9.58
N ALA A 25 8.47 5.08 9.51
CA ALA A 25 9.02 5.86 10.62
C ALA A 25 8.15 5.76 11.89
N TYR A 26 6.84 5.67 11.72
CA TYR A 26 5.88 5.48 12.81
C TYR A 26 6.07 4.15 13.55
N ARG A 27 6.38 3.07 12.82
CA ARG A 27 6.53 1.71 13.39
C ARG A 27 7.98 1.33 13.69
N GLY A 28 8.96 2.12 13.22
CA GLY A 28 10.38 1.81 13.35
C GLY A 28 10.79 0.51 12.63
N MET A 29 10.11 0.15 11.54
CA MET A 29 10.39 -1.08 10.79
C MET A 29 10.07 -0.94 9.30
N HIS A 30 10.62 -1.84 8.48
CA HIS A 30 10.20 -1.99 7.09
C HIS A 30 8.86 -2.71 7.03
N SER A 31 7.90 -2.10 6.35
CA SER A 31 6.56 -2.64 6.18
C SER A 31 5.99 -2.34 4.79
N PHE A 32 4.93 -3.08 4.46
CA PHE A 32 3.90 -2.62 3.56
C PHE A 32 2.67 -2.25 4.37
N LYS A 33 1.90 -1.27 3.90
CA LYS A 33 0.61 -0.88 4.45
C LYS A 33 -0.53 -1.40 3.60
N LEU A 34 -1.64 -1.69 4.26
CA LEU A 34 -2.88 -2.11 3.66
C LEU A 34 -4.03 -1.31 4.28
N LEU A 35 -4.90 -0.71 3.47
CA LEU A 35 -6.14 -0.12 3.95
C LEU A 35 -7.25 -1.16 3.95
N LEU A 36 -7.89 -1.32 5.09
CA LEU A 36 -9.00 -2.22 5.30
C LEU A 36 -10.25 -1.43 5.67
N GLY A 37 -11.38 -1.81 5.07
CA GLY A 37 -12.70 -1.39 5.51
C GLY A 37 -13.43 -2.56 6.14
N VAL A 38 -14.00 -2.35 7.31
CA VAL A 38 -14.64 -3.38 8.13
C VAL A 38 -16.05 -2.94 8.52
N ALA A 39 -17.03 -3.81 8.33
CA ALA A 39 -18.39 -3.58 8.81
C ALA A 39 -18.46 -3.70 10.35
N PRO A 40 -19.47 -3.10 11.01
CA PRO A 40 -19.60 -3.18 12.47
C PRO A 40 -19.66 -4.61 13.04
N ASN A 41 -20.07 -5.59 12.23
CA ASN A 41 -20.08 -7.01 12.56
C ASN A 41 -18.71 -7.71 12.35
N ALA A 42 -17.64 -6.94 12.12
CA ALA A 42 -16.26 -7.38 11.89
C ALA A 42 -16.01 -8.11 10.55
N VAL A 43 -16.93 -8.04 9.60
CA VAL A 43 -16.69 -8.53 8.23
C VAL A 43 -15.82 -7.53 7.47
N ILE A 44 -14.77 -8.02 6.80
CA ILE A 44 -13.97 -7.19 5.89
C ILE A 44 -14.83 -6.87 4.66
N THR A 45 -15.13 -5.59 4.47
CA THR A 45 -15.94 -5.09 3.35
C THR A 45 -15.11 -4.40 2.28
N TYR A 46 -13.84 -4.09 2.57
CA TYR A 46 -12.93 -3.47 1.62
C TYR A 46 -11.47 -3.84 1.96
N CYS A 47 -10.66 -4.03 0.92
CA CYS A 47 -9.24 -4.33 1.04
C CYS A 47 -8.51 -3.66 -0.13
N SER A 48 -7.59 -2.74 0.16
CA SER A 48 -6.83 -2.05 -0.88
C SER A 48 -5.70 -2.91 -1.45
N LYS A 49 -4.98 -2.36 -2.44
CA LYS A 49 -3.63 -2.82 -2.76
C LYS A 49 -2.65 -2.53 -1.61
N LEU A 50 -1.45 -3.09 -1.71
CA LEU A 50 -0.35 -2.81 -0.79
C LEU A 50 0.35 -1.50 -1.14
N TYR A 51 0.82 -0.80 -0.11
CA TYR A 51 1.56 0.46 -0.21
C TYR A 51 2.88 0.36 0.56
N PRO A 52 3.95 1.06 0.15
CA PRO A 52 5.16 1.15 0.97
C PRO A 52 4.88 1.69 2.38
N GLY A 53 5.61 1.20 3.38
CA GLY A 53 5.45 1.59 4.79
C GLY A 53 5.61 3.09 5.07
N SER A 54 6.33 3.81 4.21
CA SER A 54 6.48 5.28 4.29
C SER A 54 5.25 6.06 3.83
N THR A 55 4.33 5.44 3.08
CA THR A 55 3.15 6.13 2.54
C THR A 55 2.19 6.56 3.65
N SER A 56 1.68 7.79 3.57
CA SER A 56 0.74 8.29 4.58
C SER A 56 -0.66 7.68 4.39
N ASP A 57 -1.37 7.48 5.49
CA ASP A 57 -2.70 6.85 5.46
C ASP A 57 -3.70 7.67 4.62
N LYS A 58 -3.55 9.00 4.63
CA LYS A 58 -4.35 9.91 3.81
C LYS A 58 -4.10 9.74 2.32
N GLU A 59 -2.86 9.53 1.89
CA GLU A 59 -2.52 9.23 0.50
C GLU A 59 -3.09 7.88 0.07
N ILE A 60 -3.02 6.88 0.94
CA ILE A 60 -3.60 5.56 0.71
C ILE A 60 -5.12 5.69 0.49
N VAL A 61 -5.83 6.42 1.34
CA VAL A 61 -7.29 6.63 1.16
C VAL A 61 -7.61 7.30 -0.17
N ARG A 62 -6.82 8.31 -0.56
CA ARG A 62 -7.03 9.01 -1.83
C ARG A 62 -6.84 8.11 -3.05
N ASP A 63 -5.81 7.26 -3.03
CA ASP A 63 -5.42 6.44 -4.18
C ASP A 63 -6.10 5.07 -4.22
N SER A 64 -6.53 4.53 -3.08
CA SER A 64 -6.99 3.13 -3.00
C SER A 64 -8.30 2.85 -3.72
N GLY A 65 -9.14 3.87 -3.93
CA GLY A 65 -10.49 3.70 -4.46
C GLY A 65 -11.58 3.56 -3.38
N VAL A 66 -11.24 3.70 -2.09
CA VAL A 66 -12.21 3.52 -1.00
C VAL A 66 -13.30 4.61 -1.01
N LEU A 67 -12.97 5.82 -1.47
CA LEU A 67 -13.87 6.98 -1.44
C LEU A 67 -15.10 6.76 -2.34
N GLN A 68 -14.94 6.00 -3.42
CA GLN A 68 -15.99 5.66 -4.38
C GLN A 68 -17.04 4.69 -3.78
N HIS A 69 -16.71 4.03 -2.67
CA HIS A 69 -17.65 3.15 -1.97
C HIS A 69 -18.53 3.91 -0.96
N PHE A 70 -18.19 5.16 -0.63
CA PHE A 70 -18.97 5.96 0.32
C PHE A 70 -20.16 6.63 -0.34
N LYS A 71 -21.28 6.67 0.37
CA LYS A 71 -22.52 7.31 -0.06
C LYS A 71 -22.90 8.46 0.87
N PRO A 72 -23.57 9.51 0.37
CA PRO A 72 -24.12 10.56 1.22
C PRO A 72 -24.97 9.95 2.35
N GLY A 73 -24.72 10.40 3.58
CA GLY A 73 -25.32 9.85 4.81
C GLY A 73 -24.46 8.81 5.53
N ASP A 74 -23.38 8.31 4.91
CA ASP A 74 -22.48 7.36 5.58
C ASP A 74 -21.72 7.99 6.74
N LEU A 75 -21.62 7.22 7.83
CA LEU A 75 -20.73 7.48 8.95
C LEU A 75 -19.52 6.53 8.89
N ILE A 76 -18.34 7.10 8.69
CA ILE A 76 -17.07 6.39 8.69
C ILE A 76 -16.47 6.48 10.09
N LEU A 77 -16.00 5.35 10.61
CA LEU A 77 -15.29 5.29 11.89
C LEU A 77 -13.81 5.06 11.57
N ALA A 78 -12.94 5.87 12.16
CA ALA A 78 -11.50 5.75 11.94
C ALA A 78 -10.73 6.06 13.23
N ASP A 79 -9.48 5.57 13.30
CA ASP A 79 -8.62 5.85 14.44
C ASP A 79 -8.23 7.33 14.53
N LYS A 80 -7.84 7.78 15.74
CA LYS A 80 -7.55 9.19 16.06
C LYS A 80 -6.54 9.86 15.11
N GLY A 81 -5.58 9.09 14.57
CA GLY A 81 -4.56 9.59 13.64
C GLY A 81 -4.99 9.64 12.17
N PHE A 82 -6.20 9.20 11.85
CA PHE A 82 -6.66 8.97 10.48
C PHE A 82 -7.32 10.22 9.89
N LEU A 83 -6.48 11.20 9.53
CA LEU A 83 -6.90 12.55 9.12
C LEU A 83 -7.46 12.61 7.69
N ILE A 84 -8.66 12.04 7.48
CA ILE A 84 -9.31 11.93 6.16
C ILE A 84 -10.50 12.87 5.98
N GLN A 85 -10.92 13.60 7.02
CA GLN A 85 -12.12 14.46 7.00
C GLN A 85 -12.17 15.40 5.79
N ASN A 86 -11.01 15.92 5.36
CA ASN A 86 -10.91 16.90 4.28
C ASN A 86 -10.86 16.28 2.87
N ILE A 87 -10.93 14.96 2.74
CA ILE A 87 -10.92 14.24 1.45
C ILE A 87 -12.16 13.37 1.26
N LEU A 88 -13.11 13.41 2.19
CA LEU A 88 -14.36 12.67 2.07
C LEU A 88 -15.28 13.28 1.02
N PRO A 89 -16.09 12.47 0.32
CA PRO A 89 -17.15 12.96 -0.54
C PRO A 89 -18.19 13.79 0.24
N GLU A 90 -18.90 14.64 -0.48
CA GLU A 90 -19.97 15.45 0.10
C GLU A 90 -21.06 14.56 0.73
N GLY A 91 -21.55 14.97 1.91
CA GLY A 91 -22.55 14.22 2.66
C GLY A 91 -22.02 13.00 3.43
N VAL A 92 -20.72 12.68 3.34
CA VAL A 92 -20.07 11.63 4.15
C VAL A 92 -19.41 12.26 5.37
N THR A 93 -19.59 11.63 6.52
CA THR A 93 -18.99 12.10 7.79
C THR A 93 -18.01 11.07 8.32
N VAL A 94 -16.94 11.52 8.99
CA VAL A 94 -16.07 10.64 9.77
C VAL A 94 -16.17 11.02 11.24
N ASN A 95 -16.41 10.01 12.07
CA ASN A 95 -16.29 10.14 13.51
C ASN A 95 -14.86 9.75 13.90
N ILE A 96 -14.04 10.78 14.13
CA ILE A 96 -12.71 10.62 14.74
C ILE A 96 -12.88 10.88 16.25
N PRO A 97 -12.43 9.99 17.13
CA PRO A 97 -12.52 10.22 18.57
C PRO A 97 -11.87 11.56 18.95
N PRO A 98 -12.53 12.38 19.80
CA PRO A 98 -12.04 13.71 20.14
C PRO A 98 -10.68 13.63 20.84
N PHE A 99 -9.87 14.69 20.67
CA PHE A 99 -8.67 14.87 21.47
C PHE A 99 -9.08 15.01 22.94
N LEU A 100 -8.38 14.31 23.85
CA LEU A 100 -8.50 14.54 25.29
C LEU A 100 -8.06 15.98 25.56
N CYS A 101 -9.01 16.90 25.61
CA CYS A 101 -8.80 18.24 26.15
C CYS A 101 -9.20 18.16 27.64
N HIS A 102 -8.26 18.49 28.51
CA HIS A 102 -8.44 18.44 29.95
C HIS A 102 -9.52 19.44 30.40
N GLY A 103 -10.68 18.94 30.81
CA GLY A 103 -11.78 19.73 31.39
C GLY A 103 -12.92 18.81 31.84
N GLN A 104 -13.57 19.13 32.96
CA GLN A 104 -14.74 18.39 33.45
C GLN A 104 -15.87 18.47 32.42
N LEU A 105 -16.34 17.31 31.95
CA LEU A 105 -17.46 17.20 31.00
C LEU A 105 -18.78 17.46 31.73
N THR A 106 -19.65 18.26 31.13
CA THR A 106 -21.04 18.44 31.57
C THR A 106 -21.87 17.15 31.35
N HIS A 107 -23.04 17.05 31.98
CA HIS A 107 -23.89 15.85 31.90
C HIS A 107 -24.35 15.51 30.46
N SER A 108 -24.54 16.53 29.61
CA SER A 108 -24.87 16.38 28.19
C SER A 108 -23.66 15.91 27.37
N GLU A 109 -22.49 16.48 27.63
CA GLU A 109 -21.23 16.07 27.00
C GLU A 109 -20.83 14.65 27.41
N ALA A 110 -21.14 14.22 28.63
CA ALA A 110 -20.90 12.85 29.10
C ALA A 110 -21.72 11.80 28.30
N GLN A 111 -22.97 12.13 27.92
CA GLN A 111 -23.79 11.25 27.07
C GLN A 111 -23.27 11.17 25.63
N ALA A 112 -22.89 12.30 25.04
CA ALA A 112 -22.23 12.32 23.72
C ALA A 112 -20.90 11.55 23.75
N THR A 113 -20.12 11.72 24.81
CA THR A 113 -18.84 11.01 25.05
C THR A 113 -19.07 9.51 25.21
N LYS A 114 -20.20 9.07 25.78
CA LYS A 114 -20.53 7.64 25.91
C LYS A 114 -20.72 6.97 24.56
N LEU A 115 -21.45 7.59 23.63
CA LEU A 115 -21.63 7.07 22.27
C LEU A 115 -20.30 7.04 21.51
N ILE A 116 -19.51 8.09 21.64
CA ILE A 116 -18.16 8.16 21.06
C ILE A 116 -17.25 7.06 21.63
N ALA A 117 -17.29 6.83 22.95
CA ALA A 117 -16.52 5.78 23.62
C ALA A 117 -16.98 4.37 23.19
N GLN A 118 -18.28 4.16 23.02
CA GLN A 118 -18.82 2.91 22.49
C GLN A 118 -18.35 2.65 21.06
N ASN A 119 -18.41 3.67 20.19
CA ASN A 119 -17.92 3.58 18.81
C ASN A 119 -16.41 3.28 18.77
N ARG A 120 -15.63 3.89 19.67
CA ARG A 120 -14.19 3.64 19.82
C ARG A 120 -13.88 2.18 20.15
N ILE A 121 -14.67 1.55 21.01
CA ILE A 121 -14.50 0.12 21.35
C ILE A 121 -14.67 -0.76 20.10
N HIS A 122 -15.60 -0.43 19.20
CA HIS A 122 -15.81 -1.19 17.97
C HIS A 122 -14.63 -1.05 16.99
N VAL A 123 -14.07 0.16 16.84
CA VAL A 123 -12.87 0.41 16.03
C VAL A 123 -11.68 -0.37 16.58
N GLU A 124 -11.40 -0.24 17.88
CA GLU A 124 -10.27 -0.92 18.53
C GLU A 124 -10.39 -2.45 18.43
N ARG A 125 -11.60 -3.01 18.61
CA ARG A 125 -11.85 -4.46 18.45
C ARG A 125 -11.67 -4.93 17.02
N ALA A 126 -12.15 -4.19 16.03
CA ALA A 126 -11.95 -4.54 14.63
C ALA A 126 -10.45 -4.54 14.28
N ASN A 127 -9.72 -3.49 14.67
CA ASN A 127 -8.28 -3.37 14.43
C ASN A 127 -7.48 -4.46 15.16
N ALA A 128 -7.89 -4.83 16.38
CA ALA A 128 -7.29 -5.95 17.12
C ALA A 128 -7.46 -7.28 16.38
N ARG A 129 -8.69 -7.58 15.90
CA ARG A 129 -8.97 -8.80 15.11
C ARG A 129 -8.21 -8.85 13.80
N LEU A 130 -8.08 -7.70 13.11
CA LEU A 130 -7.26 -7.63 11.90
C LEU A 130 -5.81 -8.03 12.19
N LYS A 131 -5.24 -7.58 13.30
CA LYS A 131 -3.86 -7.92 13.69
C LYS A 131 -3.65 -9.39 14.07
N GLU A 132 -4.70 -10.17 14.29
CA GLU A 132 -4.60 -11.61 14.57
C GLU A 132 -4.30 -12.45 13.33
N PHE A 133 -4.62 -11.95 12.12
CA PHE A 133 -4.40 -12.70 10.89
C PHE A 133 -2.89 -12.92 10.64
N ARG A 134 -2.48 -14.20 10.55
CA ARG A 134 -1.06 -14.58 10.35
C ARG A 134 -0.44 -13.96 9.09
N ILE A 135 -1.24 -13.74 8.04
CA ILE A 135 -0.79 -13.10 6.80
C ILE A 135 -0.30 -11.66 7.00
N LEU A 136 -0.77 -10.97 8.05
CA LEU A 136 -0.36 -9.60 8.39
C LEU A 136 0.86 -9.56 9.31
N LYS A 137 1.39 -10.71 9.77
CA LYS A 137 2.52 -10.75 10.73
C LYS A 137 3.87 -10.50 10.08
N LEU A 138 4.13 -11.13 8.93
CA LEU A 138 5.41 -11.01 8.22
C LEU A 138 5.25 -11.49 6.78
N ILE A 139 5.73 -10.70 5.83
CA ILE A 139 5.98 -11.15 4.46
C ILE A 139 7.46 -11.58 4.36
N PRO A 140 7.76 -12.87 4.20
CA PRO A 140 9.12 -13.37 4.01
C PRO A 140 9.76 -12.80 2.74
N SER A 141 11.09 -12.74 2.73
CA SER A 141 11.87 -12.21 1.59
C SER A 141 11.53 -12.88 0.25
N HIS A 142 11.26 -14.19 0.24
CA HIS A 142 10.91 -14.95 -0.96
C HIS A 142 9.50 -14.66 -1.50
N LEU A 143 8.58 -14.13 -0.66
CA LEU A 143 7.25 -13.70 -1.09
C LEU A 143 7.18 -12.20 -1.42
N ARG A 144 8.27 -11.46 -1.19
CA ARG A 144 8.31 -10.02 -1.45
C ARG A 144 8.03 -9.67 -2.91
N HIS A 145 8.49 -10.48 -3.86
CA HIS A 145 8.27 -10.21 -5.29
C HIS A 145 6.78 -10.23 -5.68
N PHE A 146 5.96 -11.01 -4.97
CA PHE A 146 4.52 -11.03 -5.15
C PHE A 146 3.87 -9.78 -4.54
N ALA A 147 4.34 -9.33 -3.37
CA ALA A 147 3.92 -8.08 -2.76
C ALA A 147 4.32 -6.86 -3.62
N ASP A 148 5.55 -6.85 -4.17
CA ASP A 148 6.05 -5.80 -5.06
C ASP A 148 5.23 -5.71 -6.35
N LYS A 149 4.79 -6.85 -6.92
CA LYS A 149 3.86 -6.89 -8.08
C LYS A 149 2.48 -6.34 -7.73
N LEU A 150 1.96 -6.65 -6.53
CA LEU A 150 0.71 -6.07 -6.00
C LEU A 150 0.83 -4.54 -5.81
N CYS A 151 2.01 -4.03 -5.44
CA CYS A 151 2.29 -2.60 -5.32
C CYS A 151 2.49 -1.89 -6.67
N ARG A 152 3.32 -2.45 -7.57
CA ARG A 152 3.79 -1.80 -8.80
C ARG A 152 2.80 -1.84 -9.97
N SER A 153 1.92 -2.83 -10.03
CA SER A 153 0.94 -2.94 -11.12
C SER A 153 -0.06 -1.78 -11.16
N GLN A 154 -0.10 -0.90 -10.15
CA GLN A 154 -1.18 0.08 -10.01
C GLN A 154 -0.74 1.44 -9.42
N SER A 155 0.54 1.82 -9.43
CA SER A 155 0.98 3.13 -8.89
C SER A 155 1.04 4.20 -9.99
N PRO A 156 0.33 5.35 -9.89
CA PRO A 156 0.47 6.45 -10.85
C PRO A 156 1.88 7.05 -10.88
N ALA A 157 2.64 6.88 -9.79
CA ALA A 157 4.02 7.36 -9.68
C ALA A 157 5.03 6.53 -10.51
N ALA A 158 4.67 5.33 -10.98
CA ALA A 158 5.50 4.56 -11.89
C ALA A 158 5.50 5.11 -13.34
N GLN A 159 4.67 6.12 -13.65
CA GLN A 159 4.61 6.77 -14.96
C GLN A 159 5.28 8.15 -15.02
N LYS A 160 6.04 8.57 -13.99
CA LYS A 160 6.90 9.76 -14.09
C LYS A 160 8.35 9.47 -13.71
N GLN A 161 9.07 8.85 -14.65
CA GLN A 161 10.47 9.17 -14.88
C GLN A 161 10.66 9.42 -16.38
N PRO A 162 10.89 10.66 -16.84
CA PRO A 162 11.50 10.86 -18.14
C PRO A 162 13.00 10.59 -17.98
N GLY A 163 13.45 9.43 -18.42
CA GLY A 163 14.88 9.13 -18.50
C GLY A 163 15.30 7.82 -17.87
N TYR A 164 14.86 6.71 -18.43
CA TYR A 164 15.72 5.54 -18.54
C TYR A 164 15.34 4.78 -19.79
N GLN A 165 16.14 4.94 -20.85
CA GLN A 165 16.05 4.08 -22.02
C GLN A 165 16.36 2.66 -21.58
N GLN A 166 15.44 1.73 -21.87
CA GLN A 166 15.72 0.31 -21.83
C GLN A 166 16.83 0.04 -22.84
N LYS A 167 18.03 -0.33 -22.37
CA LYS A 167 18.91 -1.18 -23.17
C LYS A 167 18.32 -2.59 -23.11
N THR A 168 17.45 -2.88 -24.06
CA THR A 168 17.20 -4.26 -24.50
C THR A 168 18.47 -4.74 -25.21
N SER A 169 19.03 -5.85 -24.74
CA SER A 169 20.01 -6.62 -25.51
C SER A 169 19.71 -8.11 -25.33
N GLU A 170 18.71 -8.57 -26.06
CA GLU A 170 18.64 -9.87 -26.71
C GLU A 170 18.28 -9.48 -28.16
N THR A 171 18.89 -9.94 -29.23
CA THR A 171 19.59 -11.17 -29.63
C THR A 171 20.45 -10.80 -30.85
N HIS A 172 21.45 -11.59 -31.25
CA HIS A 172 21.67 -11.96 -32.66
C HIS A 172 22.40 -13.31 -32.66
N ASP A 173 21.68 -14.35 -33.04
CA ASP A 173 22.20 -15.65 -33.40
C ASP A 173 22.97 -15.59 -34.72
N ALA A 174 23.95 -16.49 -34.84
CA ALA A 174 24.46 -17.18 -36.04
C ALA A 174 24.96 -16.36 -37.26
N ASN A 175 26.25 -16.58 -37.58
CA ASN A 175 26.91 -16.65 -38.90
C ASN A 175 28.42 -16.84 -38.57
N ASP A 176 29.23 -17.69 -39.15
CA ASP A 176 29.10 -18.73 -40.16
C ASP A 176 30.40 -19.55 -40.05
N ALA A 177 30.30 -20.85 -40.24
CA ALA A 177 31.46 -21.68 -40.56
C ALA A 177 31.84 -21.43 -42.02
N ASN A 178 33.11 -21.14 -42.30
CA ASN A 178 33.86 -21.58 -43.49
C ASN A 178 35.12 -20.74 -43.64
N ASP A 179 36.26 -21.30 -43.23
CA ASP A 179 37.55 -20.94 -43.83
C ASP A 179 38.41 -22.20 -43.88
N ALA A 180 38.12 -23.03 -44.88
CA ALA A 180 38.98 -24.10 -45.35
C ALA A 180 38.79 -24.23 -46.86
N ASN A 181 39.91 -24.27 -47.58
CA ASN A 181 40.09 -24.49 -49.01
C ASN A 181 39.76 -23.34 -49.97
N GLU A 182 40.80 -22.54 -50.28
CA GLU A 182 41.04 -22.16 -51.67
C GLU A 182 42.53 -22.37 -51.99
N ALA A 183 42.82 -23.54 -52.56
CA ALA A 183 44.09 -23.84 -53.21
C ALA A 183 43.83 -24.10 -54.69
N ASN A 184 44.68 -23.50 -55.53
CA ASN A 184 44.97 -23.78 -56.93
C ASN A 184 44.05 -23.21 -58.03
N GLY A 185 44.65 -22.37 -58.89
CA GLY A 185 44.06 -22.00 -60.18
C GLY A 185 44.70 -20.81 -60.91
N LYS A 186 46.04 -20.63 -60.88
CA LYS A 186 46.71 -19.66 -61.77
C LYS A 186 46.94 -20.34 -63.12
N ALA A 187 46.11 -19.99 -64.10
CA ALA A 187 46.13 -20.48 -65.47
C ALA A 187 47.36 -19.99 -66.25
N THR A 188 47.85 -20.86 -67.12
CA THR A 188 48.79 -20.64 -68.22
C THR A 188 48.08 -20.13 -69.49
N ASN A 189 48.83 -19.35 -70.29
CA ASN A 189 48.65 -18.97 -71.72
C ASN A 189 47.57 -17.90 -72.00
N ASP A 190 47.77 -16.88 -72.83
CA ASP A 190 48.60 -16.73 -74.05
C ASP A 190 49.55 -15.51 -74.06
#